data_AF-A0A7Z9EZY6-F1
#
_entry.id   AF-A0A7Z9EZY6-F1
#
_cell.length_a   1.000
_cell.length_b   1.000
_cell.length_c   1.000
_cell.angle_alpha   90.00
_cell.angle_beta   90.00
_cell.angle_gamma   90.00
#
_symmetry.space_group_name_H-M   'P 1'
#
loop_
_entity.id
_entity.type
_entity.pdbx_description
1 polymer ?
#
loop_
_entity_poly.entity_id
_entity_poly.type
_entity_poly.pdbx_seq_one_letter_code
_entity_poly.pdbx_strand_id
1 'polypeptide(L)'
;MARSTPQPTPRVYAKRVRGAQEAHEAIRPTSIMRDPQSIRQHLSNEQARLYDLIWKRLVASQMNDAIFDSTSVRIGANGKSAEYEFRVNGSILKFAGFRVLYMEDRDDTPIDGDKEIGSTLPHLEKGDQVDCLKLIPQQ
;
A
#
# COMPACT_ATOMS: atom_id res chain seq x y z
N MET A 1 1.41 -2.81 20.93
CA MET A 1 0.80 -3.33 19.70
C MET A 1 -0.41 -2.47 19.36
N ALA A 2 -0.41 -1.79 18.21
CA ALA A 2 -1.56 -1.00 17.77
C ALA A 2 -2.71 -1.96 17.44
N ARG A 3 -3.76 -1.98 18.27
CA ARG A 3 -4.97 -2.77 17.98
C ARG A 3 -5.80 -1.96 17.00
N SER A 4 -5.99 -2.48 15.80
CA SER A 4 -6.92 -1.90 14.83
C SER A 4 -8.34 -2.04 15.40
N THR A 5 -9.05 -0.93 15.60
CA THR A 5 -10.46 -0.96 15.96
C THR A 5 -11.26 -1.52 14.78
N PRO A 6 -12.20 -2.44 15.00
CA PRO A 6 -13.06 -2.95 13.93
C PRO A 6 -13.86 -1.78 13.33
N GLN A 7 -13.94 -1.74 11.99
CA GLN A 7 -14.68 -0.70 11.30
C GLN A 7 -16.16 -0.79 11.68
N PRO A 8 -16.80 0.31 12.13
CA PRO A 8 -18.15 0.27 12.67
C PRO A 8 -19.22 0.09 11.58
N THR A 9 -18.86 0.35 10.31
CA THR A 9 -19.80 0.32 9.18
C THR A 9 -19.17 -0.34 7.94
N PRO A 10 -19.97 -1.04 7.12
CA PRO A 10 -19.49 -1.63 5.86
C PRO A 10 -18.92 -0.58 4.90
N ARG A 11 -17.87 -0.94 4.15
CA ARG A 11 -17.23 -0.05 3.17
C ARG A 11 -18.03 -0.05 1.88
N VAL A 12 -18.51 1.12 1.45
CA VAL A 12 -19.27 1.29 0.21
C VAL A 12 -18.38 1.99 -0.83
N TYR A 13 -18.12 1.30 -1.94
CA TYR A 13 -17.35 1.82 -3.07
C TYR A 13 -18.28 2.07 -4.26
N ALA A 14 -18.82 3.29 -4.37
CA ALA A 14 -19.69 3.69 -5.48
C ALA A 14 -18.95 4.65 -6.42
N LYS A 15 -18.79 4.27 -7.69
CA LYS A 15 -18.24 5.13 -8.74
C LYS A 15 -19.25 5.26 -9.87
N ARG A 16 -19.57 6.49 -10.28
CA ARG A 16 -20.39 6.74 -11.48
C ARG A 16 -19.53 6.52 -12.72
N VAL A 17 -19.90 5.55 -13.55
CA VAL A 17 -19.24 5.28 -14.83
C VAL A 17 -20.06 5.92 -15.94
N ARG A 18 -19.45 6.84 -16.70
CA ARG A 18 -20.11 7.53 -17.81
C ARG A 18 -20.33 6.53 -18.95
N GLY A 19 -21.58 6.27 -19.32
CA GLY A 19 -21.95 5.33 -20.38
C GLY A 19 -22.30 3.90 -19.90
N ALA A 20 -22.28 3.62 -18.59
CA ALA A 20 -22.69 2.33 -18.06
C ALA A 20 -24.23 2.26 -17.91
N GLN A 21 -24.92 1.70 -18.90
CA GLN A 21 -26.35 1.38 -18.77
C GLN A 21 -26.58 0.01 -18.10
N GLU A 22 -25.63 -0.94 -18.22
CA GLU A 22 -25.80 -2.34 -17.78
C GLU A 22 -24.86 -2.78 -16.63
N ALA A 23 -23.91 -1.95 -16.21
CA ALA A 23 -22.98 -2.31 -15.13
C ALA A 23 -23.57 -1.98 -13.76
N HIS A 24 -24.30 -2.93 -13.18
CA HIS A 24 -25.01 -2.76 -11.91
C HIS A 24 -24.21 -3.18 -10.67
N GLU A 25 -23.13 -3.96 -10.84
CA GLU A 25 -22.27 -4.41 -9.75
C GLU A 25 -20.80 -4.60 -10.16
N ALA A 26 -19.91 -4.59 -9.17
CA ALA A 26 -18.51 -4.96 -9.37
C ALA A 26 -18.37 -6.47 -9.61
N ILE A 27 -17.33 -6.88 -10.35
CA ILE A 27 -16.97 -8.29 -10.50
C ILE A 27 -16.60 -8.85 -9.13
N ARG A 28 -17.38 -9.83 -8.67
CA ARG A 28 -17.26 -10.43 -7.35
C ARG A 28 -17.79 -11.87 -7.37
N PRO A 29 -17.39 -12.73 -6.42
CA PRO A 29 -18.06 -14.01 -6.22
C PRO A 29 -19.56 -13.81 -5.94
N THR A 30 -20.38 -14.70 -6.46
CA THR A 30 -21.84 -14.71 -6.20
C THR A 30 -22.17 -14.92 -4.72
N SER A 31 -21.28 -15.60 -3.98
CA SER A 31 -21.33 -15.72 -2.53
C SER A 31 -19.91 -15.74 -1.97
N ILE A 32 -19.69 -15.00 -0.88
CA ILE A 32 -18.41 -14.96 -0.16
C ILE A 32 -18.05 -16.31 0.49
N MET A 33 -19.07 -17.11 0.83
CA MET A 33 -18.90 -18.43 1.47
C MET A 33 -18.36 -19.50 0.51
N ARG A 34 -18.30 -19.19 -0.79
CA ARG A 34 -17.60 -20.01 -1.77
C ARG A 34 -16.13 -19.62 -1.72
N ASP A 35 -15.39 -20.09 -0.71
CA ASP A 35 -13.96 -19.84 -0.65
C ASP A 35 -13.25 -20.55 -1.83
N PRO A 36 -12.09 -20.04 -2.29
CA PRO A 36 -11.41 -20.59 -3.48
C PRO A 36 -11.07 -22.09 -3.38
N GLN A 37 -10.84 -22.61 -2.17
CA GLN A 37 -10.54 -24.02 -1.97
C GLN A 37 -11.79 -24.89 -2.14
N SER A 38 -12.94 -24.45 -1.61
CA SER A 38 -14.20 -25.20 -1.68
C SER A 38 -14.68 -25.48 -3.10
N ILE A 39 -14.42 -24.58 -4.06
CA ILE A 39 -14.87 -24.73 -5.44
C ILE A 39 -13.78 -25.20 -6.41
N ARG A 40 -12.55 -25.41 -5.91
CA ARG A 40 -11.37 -25.67 -6.72
C ARG A 40 -11.51 -26.85 -7.68
N GLN A 41 -12.20 -27.90 -7.25
CA GLN A 41 -12.44 -29.12 -8.02
C GLN A 41 -13.30 -28.89 -9.28
N HIS A 42 -14.05 -27.79 -9.33
CA HIS A 42 -14.94 -27.46 -10.45
C HIS A 42 -14.29 -26.51 -11.46
N LEU A 43 -13.03 -26.11 -11.24
CA LEU A 43 -12.34 -25.09 -12.01
C LEU A 43 -11.06 -25.63 -12.65
N SER A 44 -10.76 -25.15 -13.85
CA SER A 44 -9.41 -25.28 -14.42
C SER A 44 -8.40 -24.50 -13.56
N ASN A 45 -7.10 -24.75 -13.77
CA ASN A 45 -6.05 -24.04 -13.04
C ASN A 45 -6.12 -22.52 -13.25
N GLU A 46 -6.41 -22.07 -14.48
CA GLU A 46 -6.51 -20.65 -14.82
C GLU A 46 -7.74 -20.01 -14.19
N GLN A 47 -8.90 -20.68 -14.27
CA GLN A 47 -10.13 -20.23 -13.63
C GLN A 47 -9.98 -20.14 -12.11
N ALA A 48 -9.29 -21.10 -11.50
CA ALA A 48 -9.01 -21.10 -10.07
C ALA A 48 -8.15 -19.91 -9.65
N ARG A 49 -7.09 -19.59 -10.42
CA ARG A 49 -6.24 -18.41 -10.16
C ARG A 49 -7.02 -17.10 -10.29
N LEU A 50 -7.83 -16.98 -11.34
CA LEU A 50 -8.66 -15.79 -11.55
C LEU A 50 -9.72 -15.65 -10.44
N TYR A 51 -10.36 -16.75 -10.06
CA TYR A 51 -11.33 -16.76 -8.98
C TYR A 51 -10.70 -16.37 -7.64
N ASP A 52 -9.53 -16.93 -7.30
CA ASP A 52 -8.79 -16.60 -6.09
C ASP A 52 -8.43 -15.10 -6.04
N LEU A 53 -7.98 -14.54 -7.17
CA LEU A 53 -7.71 -13.10 -7.30
C LEU A 53 -8.96 -12.25 -7.02
N ILE A 54 -10.08 -12.58 -7.66
CA ILE A 54 -11.35 -11.87 -7.50
C ILE A 54 -11.86 -11.99 -6.06
N TRP A 55 -11.79 -13.19 -5.47
CA TRP A 55 -12.24 -13.45 -4.10
C TRP A 55 -11.40 -12.68 -3.08
N LYS A 56 -10.07 -12.74 -3.18
CA LYS A 56 -9.15 -11.99 -2.31
C LYS A 56 -9.39 -10.49 -2.40
N ARG A 57 -9.59 -9.95 -3.60
CA ARG A 57 -9.89 -8.53 -3.80
C ARG A 57 -11.22 -8.12 -3.17
N LEU A 58 -12.28 -8.94 -3.29
CA LEU A 58 -13.55 -8.68 -2.62
C LEU A 58 -13.38 -8.61 -1.10
N VAL A 59 -12.77 -9.64 -0.50
CA VAL A 59 -12.63 -9.74 0.96
C VAL A 59 -11.75 -8.60 1.48
N ALA A 60 -10.61 -8.35 0.82
CA ALA A 60 -9.71 -7.25 1.15
C ALA A 60 -10.41 -5.88 1.13
N SER A 61 -11.36 -5.65 0.22
CA SER A 61 -12.11 -4.38 0.15
C SER A 61 -12.91 -4.05 1.41
N GLN A 62 -13.31 -5.06 2.18
CA GLN A 62 -14.07 -4.89 3.43
C GLN A 62 -13.18 -4.94 4.69
N MET A 63 -11.88 -5.22 4.53
CA MET A 63 -10.93 -5.26 5.64
C MET A 63 -10.48 -3.86 6.06
N ASN A 64 -9.88 -3.77 7.24
CA ASN A 64 -9.30 -2.53 7.75
C ASN A 64 -8.11 -2.07 6.89
N ASP A 65 -7.90 -0.75 6.82
CA ASP A 65 -6.73 -0.19 6.14
C ASP A 65 -5.43 -0.62 6.79
N ALA A 66 -4.38 -0.65 5.99
CA ALA A 66 -3.03 -0.73 6.49
C ALA A 66 -2.67 0.57 7.24
N ILE A 67 -2.03 0.44 8.40
CA ILE A 67 -1.57 1.57 9.21
C ILE A 67 -0.06 1.64 9.11
N PHE A 68 0.44 2.83 8.75
CA PHE A 68 1.85 3.14 8.65
C PHE A 68 2.22 4.23 9.65
N ASP A 69 3.45 4.16 10.14
CA ASP A 69 4.09 5.18 10.93
C ASP A 69 5.10 5.90 10.03
N SER A 70 4.77 7.14 9.65
CA SER A 70 5.52 7.90 8.67
C SER A 70 6.40 8.93 9.38
N THR A 71 7.69 8.89 9.09
CA THR A 71 8.70 9.82 9.63
C THR A 71 9.21 10.70 8.50
N SER A 72 9.18 12.02 8.69
CA SER A 72 9.77 12.97 7.74
C SER A 72 10.87 13.75 8.45
N VAL A 73 12.09 13.70 7.90
CA VAL A 73 13.27 14.34 8.46
C VAL A 73 13.73 15.42 7.50
N ARG A 74 14.03 16.59 8.06
CA ARG A 74 14.67 17.70 7.34
C ARG A 74 16.08 17.89 7.89
N ILE A 75 17.05 17.92 7.00
CA ILE A 75 18.47 18.02 7.33
C ILE A 75 18.98 19.34 6.74
N GLY A 76 19.32 20.28 7.61
CA GLY A 76 19.99 21.51 7.20
C GLY A 76 21.46 21.25 6.89
N ALA A 77 21.98 21.86 5.82
CA ALA A 77 23.37 21.77 5.44
C ALA A 77 23.90 23.14 5.01
N ASN A 78 25.03 23.54 5.58
CA ASN A 78 25.71 24.78 5.20
C ASN A 78 26.69 24.48 4.08
N GLY A 79 26.36 24.89 2.85
CA GLY A 79 27.28 24.83 1.74
C GLY A 79 28.22 26.03 1.71
N LYS A 80 29.20 25.99 0.81
CA LYS A 80 30.21 27.06 0.66
C LYS A 80 29.61 28.42 0.27
N SER A 81 28.43 28.43 -0.35
CA SER A 81 27.84 29.64 -0.93
C SER A 81 26.37 29.85 -0.56
N ALA A 82 25.73 28.87 0.08
CA ALA A 82 24.31 28.92 0.45
C ALA A 82 23.99 27.86 1.52
N GLU A 83 22.86 28.06 2.20
CA GLU A 83 22.23 27.03 3.04
C GLU A 83 21.34 26.14 2.18
N TYR A 84 21.33 24.85 2.48
CA TYR A 84 20.55 23.83 1.79
C TYR A 84 19.71 23.05 2.81
N GLU A 85 18.54 22.57 2.37
CA GLU A 85 17.71 21.64 3.14
C GLU A 85 17.52 20.35 2.33
N PHE A 86 17.89 19.22 2.93
CA PHE A 86 17.58 17.90 2.41
C PHE A 86 16.37 17.33 3.13
N ARG A 87 15.52 16.61 2.40
CA ARG A 87 14.38 15.90 2.98
C ARG A 87 14.51 14.41 2.74
N VAL A 88 14.20 13.63 3.77
CA VAL A 88 14.03 12.19 3.65
C VAL A 88 12.75 11.76 4.37
N ASN A 89 12.02 10.84 3.74
CA ASN A 89 10.83 10.23 4.31
C ASN A 89 11.10 8.75 4.58
N GLY A 90 10.65 8.27 5.73
CA GLY A 90 10.61 6.87 6.10
C GLY A 90 9.20 6.46 6.46
N SER A 91 8.89 5.18 6.29
CA SER A 91 7.58 4.63 6.64
C SER A 91 7.71 3.21 7.16
N ILE A 92 7.09 2.94 8.31
CA ILE A 92 7.09 1.62 8.94
C ILE A 92 5.65 1.09 8.99
N LEU A 93 5.42 -0.10 8.44
CA LEU A 93 4.12 -0.76 8.54
C LEU A 93 3.85 -1.18 10.00
N LYS A 94 2.81 -0.61 10.62
CA LYS A 94 2.37 -0.95 11.99
C LYS A 94 1.28 -1.99 12.00
N PHE A 95 0.44 -2.00 10.98
CA PHE A 95 -0.64 -2.96 10.81
C PHE A 95 -0.89 -3.18 9.32
N ALA A 96 -0.86 -4.44 8.88
CA ALA A 96 -0.98 -4.79 7.47
C ALA A 96 -2.40 -4.58 6.91
N GLY A 97 -3.45 -4.67 7.74
CA GLY A 97 -4.83 -4.53 7.28
C GLY A 97 -5.15 -5.47 6.12
N PHE A 98 -5.83 -4.97 5.10
CA PHE A 98 -6.17 -5.72 3.89
C PHE A 98 -4.95 -6.31 3.14
N ARG A 99 -3.74 -5.77 3.35
CA ARG A 99 -2.50 -6.19 2.68
C ARG A 99 -2.08 -7.62 3.01
N VAL A 100 -2.61 -8.22 4.08
CA VAL A 100 -2.36 -9.64 4.39
C VAL A 100 -2.96 -10.60 3.36
N LEU A 101 -4.01 -10.15 2.66
CA LEU A 101 -4.81 -10.99 1.78
C LEU A 101 -4.66 -10.58 0.31
N TYR A 102 -4.55 -9.28 0.06
CA TYR A 102 -4.43 -8.74 -1.28
C TYR A 102 -3.50 -7.53 -1.30
N MET A 103 -2.50 -7.59 -2.16
CA MET A 103 -1.70 -6.44 -2.56
C MET A 103 -1.83 -6.35 -4.08
N GLU A 104 -2.08 -5.15 -4.60
CA GLU A 104 -1.89 -4.95 -6.04
C GLU A 104 -0.39 -5.11 -6.31
N ASP A 105 -0.04 -6.03 -7.21
CA ASP A 105 1.27 -6.01 -7.82
C ASP A 105 1.43 -4.64 -8.48
N ARG A 106 2.53 -3.94 -8.16
CA ARG A 106 2.86 -2.71 -8.85
C ARG A 106 3.20 -3.08 -10.28
N ASP A 107 2.59 -2.40 -11.25
CA ASP A 107 3.02 -2.48 -12.65
C ASP A 107 4.55 -2.31 -12.70
N ASP A 108 5.19 -3.07 -13.60
CA ASP A 108 6.64 -3.12 -13.89
C ASP A 108 7.23 -1.77 -14.38
N THR A 109 6.60 -0.64 -14.03
CA THR A 109 7.21 0.68 -14.12
C THR A 109 8.11 0.88 -12.91
N PRO A 110 9.45 0.95 -13.07
CA PRO A 110 10.30 1.51 -12.05
C PRO A 110 9.95 3.00 -11.93
N ILE A 111 8.97 3.31 -11.08
CA ILE A 111 8.87 4.65 -10.55
C ILE A 111 10.12 4.80 -9.69
N ASP A 112 11.00 5.73 -10.06
CA ASP A 112 12.19 6.19 -9.32
C ASP A 112 11.83 6.83 -7.96
N GLY A 113 10.95 6.18 -7.19
CA GLY A 113 10.48 6.55 -5.86
C GLY A 113 10.24 5.32 -4.98
N ASP A 114 10.63 4.12 -5.41
CA ASP A 114 10.40 2.85 -4.70
C ASP A 114 11.27 2.63 -3.45
N LYS A 115 11.67 3.74 -2.80
CA LYS A 115 12.19 3.78 -1.43
C LYS A 115 11.16 4.28 -0.42
N GLU A 116 9.98 4.75 -0.84
CA GLU A 116 8.99 5.33 0.10
C GLU A 116 8.15 4.29 0.85
N ILE A 117 8.09 3.03 0.41
CA ILE A 117 7.52 1.93 1.20
C ILE A 117 8.66 1.05 1.70
N GLY A 118 9.35 1.47 2.77
CA GLY A 118 10.16 0.53 3.55
C GLY A 118 11.59 0.96 3.90
N SER A 119 12.03 2.19 3.60
CA SER A 119 13.22 2.68 4.29
C SER A 119 12.84 2.96 5.76
N THR A 120 13.23 2.02 6.62
CA THR A 120 13.20 2.25 8.08
C THR A 120 14.30 3.26 8.34
N LEU A 121 13.91 4.47 8.74
CA LEU A 121 14.88 5.46 9.20
C LEU A 121 15.40 5.02 10.57
N PRO A 122 16.70 5.23 10.85
CA PRO A 122 17.21 5.09 12.21
C PRO A 122 16.50 6.08 13.14
N HIS A 123 16.56 5.81 14.43
CA HIS A 123 16.13 6.79 15.42
C HIS A 123 17.01 8.04 15.32
N LEU A 124 16.39 9.21 15.25
CA LEU A 124 17.03 10.52 15.13
C LEU A 124 16.32 11.50 16.05
N GLU A 125 17.10 12.37 16.69
CA GLU A 125 16.62 13.48 17.51
C GLU A 125 16.96 14.83 16.88
N LYS A 126 16.25 15.88 17.32
CA LYS A 126 16.51 17.23 16.84
C LYS A 126 17.90 17.68 17.31
N GLY A 127 18.77 17.97 16.36
CA GLY A 127 20.14 18.44 16.63
C GLY A 127 21.20 17.38 16.41
N ASP A 128 20.81 16.13 16.09
CA ASP A 128 21.75 15.10 15.69
C ASP A 128 22.59 15.56 14.50
N GLN A 129 23.90 15.36 14.61
CA GLN A 129 24.83 15.59 13.52
C GLN A 129 24.86 14.38 12.60
N VAL A 130 24.79 14.63 11.29
CA VAL A 130 24.83 13.59 10.27
C VAL A 130 25.97 13.88 9.29
N ASP A 131 26.74 12.84 8.97
CA ASP A 131 27.85 12.97 8.06
C ASP A 131 27.40 12.88 6.61
N CYS A 132 27.89 13.81 5.79
CA CYS A 132 27.72 13.75 4.35
C CYS A 132 28.75 12.77 3.74
N LEU A 133 28.36 11.51 3.57
CA LEU A 133 29.24 10.46 3.03
C LEU A 133 29.48 10.61 1.52
N LYS A 134 28.43 10.99 0.78
CA LYS A 134 28.48 11.15 -0.68
C LYS A 134 27.41 12.13 -1.15
N LEU A 135 27.77 13.01 -2.08
CA LEU A 135 26.84 13.83 -2.85
C LEU A 135 26.75 13.29 -4.27
N ILE A 136 25.54 12.95 -4.71
CA ILE A 136 25.26 12.49 -6.07
C ILE A 136 24.41 13.56 -6.75
N PRO A 137 24.93 14.25 -7.78
CA PRO A 137 24.13 15.16 -8.58
C PRO A 137 23.08 14.36 -9.36
N GLN A 138 21.80 14.68 -9.17
CA GLN A 138 20.72 14.23 -10.04
C GLN A 138 20.11 15.46 -10.71
N GLN A 139 19.83 15.33 -12.01
CA GLN A 139 19.38 16.40 -12.89
C GLN A 139 17.87 16.29 -13.12
#